data_AF-A0A971H6K4-F1
#
_entry.id   AF-A0A971H6K4-F1
#
_cell.length_a   1.000
_cell.length_b   1.000
_cell.length_c   1.000
_cell.angle_alpha   90.00
_cell.angle_beta   90.00
_cell.angle_gamma   90.00
#
_symmetry.space_group_name_H-M   'P 1'
#
loop_
_entity.id
_entity.type
_entity.pdbx_description
1 polymer ?
#
loop_
_entity_poly.entity_id
_entity_poly.type
_entity_poly.pdbx_seq_one_letter_code
_entity_poly.pdbx_strand_id
1 'polypeptide(L)'
;AQDITVHSLSWSLPVSIATGVLTMSVGASLPPKTISITPKIAFSMQNFNASFSQKFVNSPSQALNIDMSYFDVSYSYPDLFNFRLDATYDTGRFLDADIAFLDALSVKTSLNFMFFDKYLRLSNNLDMLGDGLYFKSLVHTISIPWLKISLMSRGPVQSIQMYTLDIDCRIENFIKRWWKDRIALKIEFLSSFHYSFIDDTATALRLSSNVGFEIAEFLAIELSVTTVNKGFYRYGSFVDLFDDLLRSLDFFGDGRVKTQFNMESISLDVVHKMKEWDLHCKYEGSVVLSDMEWRWKPVFSIFLQWKAIPEIQVDRRF
;
A
#
# COMPACT_ATOMS: atom_id res chain seq x y z
N ALA A 1 11.20 28.18 -26.00
CA ALA A 1 12.14 28.39 -24.88
C ALA A 1 11.60 27.60 -23.69
N GLN A 2 12.42 26.76 -23.05
CA GLN A 2 12.02 26.14 -21.78
C GLN A 2 12.29 27.17 -20.69
N ASP A 3 11.22 27.70 -20.08
CA ASP A 3 11.35 28.65 -18.99
C ASP A 3 12.02 27.97 -17.78
N ILE A 4 13.12 28.55 -17.32
CA ILE A 4 13.82 28.08 -16.12
C ILE A 4 12.95 28.43 -14.91
N THR A 5 12.42 27.40 -14.25
CA THR A 5 11.42 27.57 -13.18
C THR A 5 12.03 27.73 -11.78
N VAL A 6 13.30 27.33 -11.58
CA VAL A 6 14.01 27.41 -10.28
C VAL A 6 15.53 27.48 -10.49
N HIS A 7 16.20 28.37 -9.75
CA HIS A 7 17.64 28.32 -9.51
C HIS A 7 17.89 27.88 -8.05
N SER A 8 18.77 26.91 -7.82
CA SER A 8 19.07 26.38 -6.48
C SER A 8 20.57 26.22 -6.26
N LEU A 9 21.05 26.63 -5.09
CA LEU A 9 22.42 26.45 -4.61
C LEU A 9 22.41 25.63 -3.32
N SER A 10 23.39 24.75 -3.15
CA SER A 10 23.53 23.95 -1.92
C SER A 10 25.00 23.78 -1.56
N TRP A 11 25.32 24.07 -0.31
CA TRP A 11 26.62 23.78 0.28
C TRP A 11 26.46 22.80 1.44
N SER A 12 27.39 21.86 1.60
CA SER A 12 27.39 20.88 2.68
C SER A 12 28.81 20.63 3.18
N LEU A 13 28.99 20.66 4.49
CA LEU A 13 30.25 20.40 5.18
C LEU A 13 30.04 19.26 6.20
N PRO A 14 30.41 18.01 5.85
CA PRO A 14 30.43 16.91 6.80
C PRO A 14 31.69 16.98 7.68
N VAL A 15 31.53 16.85 8.99
CA VAL A 15 32.60 16.82 9.98
C VAL A 15 32.46 15.54 10.81
N SER A 16 33.45 14.66 10.73
CA SER A 16 33.50 13.45 11.55
C SER A 16 33.76 13.82 13.01
N ILE A 17 32.89 13.39 13.92
CA ILE A 17 33.02 13.57 15.36
C ILE A 17 32.97 12.22 16.06
N ALA A 18 34.04 11.81 16.74
CA ALA A 18 34.17 10.55 17.49
C ALA A 18 33.42 9.34 16.85
N THR A 19 32.16 9.11 17.23
CA THR A 19 31.33 7.98 16.81
C THR A 19 30.34 8.28 15.67
N GLY A 20 30.27 9.50 15.16
CA GLY A 20 29.31 9.92 14.13
C GLY A 20 29.80 11.03 13.19
N VAL A 21 28.88 11.55 12.38
CA VAL A 21 29.13 12.62 11.40
C VAL A 21 28.14 13.75 11.65
N LEU A 22 28.65 14.96 11.88
CA LEU A 22 27.87 16.19 11.92
C LEU A 22 27.99 16.88 10.55
N THR A 23 26.87 17.02 9.85
CA THR A 23 26.80 17.70 8.56
C THR A 23 26.08 19.02 8.70
N MET A 24 26.79 20.11 8.42
CA MET A 24 26.19 21.44 8.29
C MET A 24 25.95 21.72 6.81
N SER A 25 24.75 22.14 6.44
CA SER A 25 24.44 22.45 5.05
C SER A 25 23.57 23.69 4.94
N VAL A 26 23.71 24.43 3.85
CA VAL A 26 22.86 25.59 3.53
C VAL A 26 22.36 25.42 2.11
N GLY A 27 21.04 25.38 1.95
CA GLY A 27 20.38 25.47 0.65
C GLY A 27 19.86 26.89 0.40
N ALA A 28 19.88 27.35 -0.84
CA ALA A 28 19.26 28.60 -1.25
C ALA A 28 18.44 28.39 -2.54
N SER A 29 17.22 28.93 -2.57
CA SER A 29 16.40 29.07 -3.78
C SER A 29 16.48 30.52 -4.24
N LEU A 30 16.71 30.71 -5.54
CA LEU A 30 16.89 32.00 -6.19
C LEU A 30 15.71 32.28 -7.16
N PRO A 31 15.59 33.52 -7.67
CA PRO A 31 14.55 33.90 -8.64
C PRO A 31 14.50 32.95 -9.85
N PRO A 32 13.34 32.78 -10.53
CA PRO A 32 12.11 33.59 -10.43
C PRO A 32 11.17 33.22 -9.26
N LYS A 33 11.50 32.21 -8.44
CA LYS A 33 10.78 31.92 -7.19
C LYS A 33 11.24 32.83 -6.04
N THR A 34 10.43 32.93 -4.99
CA THR A 34 10.78 33.69 -3.78
C THR A 34 12.13 33.22 -3.23
N ILE A 35 13.02 34.17 -2.96
CA ILE A 35 14.33 33.87 -2.39
C ILE A 35 14.13 33.20 -1.04
N SER A 36 14.73 32.03 -0.85
CA SER A 36 14.69 31.32 0.42
C SER A 36 16.05 30.75 0.78
N ILE A 37 16.41 30.78 2.06
CA ILE A 37 17.64 30.18 2.60
C ILE A 37 17.24 29.13 3.62
N THR A 38 17.88 27.97 3.61
CA THR A 38 17.57 26.86 4.51
C THR A 38 18.86 26.26 5.08
N PRO A 39 19.44 26.85 6.15
CA PRO A 39 20.44 26.17 6.95
C PRO A 39 19.86 24.90 7.57
N LYS A 40 20.70 23.86 7.61
CA LYS A 40 20.39 22.55 8.17
C LYS A 40 21.63 22.02 8.90
N ILE A 41 21.40 21.47 10.08
CA ILE A 41 22.37 20.70 10.85
C ILE A 41 21.84 19.28 10.96
N ALA A 42 22.64 18.30 10.55
CA ALA A 42 22.30 16.89 10.61
C ALA A 42 23.38 16.11 11.36
N PHE A 43 22.98 15.21 12.23
CA PHE A 43 23.85 14.30 12.95
C PHE A 43 23.49 12.87 12.60
N SER A 44 24.49 12.07 12.25
CA SER A 44 24.33 10.65 11.93
C SER A 44 25.32 9.82 12.73
N MET A 45 24.83 8.79 13.42
CA MET A 45 25.64 7.86 14.20
C MET A 45 25.05 6.46 14.08
N GLN A 46 25.72 5.58 13.35
CA GLN A 46 25.28 4.19 13.11
C GLN A 46 23.82 4.14 12.60
N ASN A 47 22.91 3.77 13.50
CA ASN A 47 21.49 3.55 13.29
C ASN A 47 20.62 4.77 13.60
N PHE A 48 21.21 5.83 14.14
CA PHE A 48 20.54 7.06 14.56
C PHE A 48 20.85 8.19 13.57
N ASN A 49 19.81 8.91 13.14
CA ASN A 49 19.96 10.17 12.43
C ASN A 49 19.02 11.20 13.04
N ALA A 50 19.51 12.42 13.23
CA ALA A 50 18.70 13.57 13.59
C ALA A 50 19.06 14.75 12.70
N SER A 51 18.08 15.57 12.33
CA SER A 51 18.36 16.85 11.69
C SER A 51 17.42 17.94 12.13
N PHE A 52 17.94 19.15 12.13
CA PHE A 52 17.19 20.37 12.31
C PHE A 52 17.46 21.28 11.11
N SER A 53 16.43 21.90 10.55
CA SER A 53 16.58 22.92 9.54
C SER A 53 15.62 24.07 9.77
N GLN A 54 16.03 25.27 9.37
CA GLN A 54 15.23 26.48 9.48
C GLN A 54 15.14 27.11 8.12
N LYS A 55 13.93 27.32 7.61
CA LYS A 55 13.69 28.04 6.37
C LYS A 55 13.46 29.51 6.66
N PHE A 56 14.14 30.34 5.88
CA PHE A 56 13.98 31.78 5.81
C PHE A 56 13.48 32.16 4.42
N VAL A 57 12.54 33.08 4.34
CA VAL A 57 11.96 33.56 3.07
C VAL A 57 12.06 35.08 3.03
N ASN A 58 12.35 35.63 1.84
CA ASN A 58 12.42 37.07 1.67
C ASN A 58 11.02 37.69 1.62
N SER A 59 10.78 38.71 2.44
CA SER A 59 9.54 39.49 2.46
C SER A 59 9.57 40.64 1.44
N PRO A 60 8.41 41.20 1.06
CA PRO A 60 8.33 42.38 0.20
C PRO A 60 9.13 43.60 0.70
N SER A 61 9.41 43.66 2.01
CA SER A 61 10.22 44.68 2.69
C SER A 61 11.74 44.46 2.64
N GLN A 62 12.22 43.48 1.87
CA GLN A 62 13.64 43.09 1.73
C GLN A 62 14.31 42.50 2.99
N ALA A 63 13.53 42.16 4.03
CA ALA A 63 14.02 41.42 5.20
C ALA A 63 13.79 39.91 5.02
N LEU A 64 14.75 39.10 5.51
CA LEU A 64 14.59 37.65 5.63
C LEU A 64 13.75 37.34 6.86
N ASN A 65 12.56 36.80 6.64
CA ASN A 65 11.67 36.35 7.72
C ASN A 65 11.82 34.85 7.95
N ILE A 66 11.67 34.46 9.21
CA ILE A 66 11.61 33.06 9.62
C ILE A 66 10.28 32.48 9.15
N ASP A 67 10.31 31.37 8.41
CA ASP A 67 9.12 30.76 7.79
C ASP A 67 8.77 29.45 8.49
N MET A 68 9.59 28.41 8.31
CA MET A 68 9.31 27.05 8.79
C MET A 68 10.53 26.42 9.44
N SER A 69 10.37 25.81 10.62
CA SER A 69 11.36 24.92 11.21
C SER A 69 11.02 23.47 10.92
N TYR A 70 12.01 22.64 10.64
CA TYR A 70 11.85 21.19 10.44
C TYR A 70 12.80 20.45 11.37
N PHE A 71 12.28 19.39 11.99
CA PHE A 71 13.01 18.52 12.88
C PHE A 71 12.72 17.07 12.51
N ASP A 72 13.76 16.33 12.16
CA ASP A 72 13.66 14.93 11.75
C ASP A 72 14.49 14.07 12.69
N VAL A 73 13.94 12.97 13.17
CA VAL A 73 14.67 11.95 13.94
C VAL A 73 14.33 10.58 13.37
N SER A 74 15.35 9.74 13.20
CA SER A 74 15.16 8.35 12.84
C SER A 74 16.12 7.46 13.61
N TYR A 75 15.63 6.29 14.00
CA TYR A 75 16.43 5.26 14.62
C TYR A 75 16.02 3.90 14.06
N SER A 76 16.98 3.11 13.61
CA SER A 76 16.74 1.80 13.01
C SER A 76 17.59 0.74 13.70
N TYR A 77 17.02 -0.01 14.63
CA TYR A 77 17.67 -1.19 15.17
C TYR A 77 17.33 -2.39 14.28
N PRO A 78 18.32 -2.95 13.55
CA PRO A 78 18.08 -4.04 12.62
C PRO A 78 17.28 -5.16 13.29
N ASP A 79 16.27 -5.65 12.57
CA ASP A 79 15.45 -6.81 12.93
C ASP A 79 14.54 -6.68 14.18
N LEU A 80 14.59 -5.57 14.92
CA LEU A 80 13.75 -5.39 16.12
C LEU A 80 12.86 -4.15 16.10
N PHE A 81 13.39 -2.98 15.69
CA PHE A 81 12.65 -1.73 15.87
C PHE A 81 13.08 -0.62 14.92
N ASN A 82 12.11 0.08 14.33
CA ASN A 82 12.33 1.31 13.58
C ASN A 82 11.46 2.44 14.13
N PHE A 83 12.07 3.60 14.33
CA PHE A 83 11.42 4.85 14.70
C PHE A 83 11.73 5.92 13.68
N ARG A 84 10.71 6.71 13.36
CA ARG A 84 10.84 7.95 12.61
C ARG A 84 9.91 9.00 13.20
N LEU A 85 10.41 10.21 13.35
CA LEU A 85 9.66 11.40 13.70
C LEU A 85 10.03 12.49 12.72
N ASP A 86 9.02 13.12 12.12
CA ASP A 86 9.15 14.29 11.27
C ASP A 86 8.25 15.36 11.89
N ALA A 87 8.83 16.41 12.46
CA ALA A 87 8.12 17.52 13.08
C ALA A 87 8.39 18.82 12.33
N THR A 88 7.33 19.58 12.09
CA THR A 88 7.38 20.85 11.38
C THR A 88 6.73 21.92 12.25
N TYR A 89 7.36 23.08 12.34
CA TYR A 89 6.84 24.22 13.09
C TYR A 89 6.69 25.44 12.19
N ASP A 90 5.47 25.94 12.07
CA ASP A 90 5.14 27.15 11.29
C ASP A 90 5.46 28.41 12.09
N THR A 91 6.75 28.76 12.10
CA THR A 91 7.28 29.94 12.78
C THR A 91 6.69 31.24 12.23
N GLY A 92 6.40 31.32 10.93
CA GLY A 92 5.76 32.49 10.32
C GLY A 92 4.37 32.72 10.90
N ARG A 93 3.52 31.68 10.90
CA ARG A 93 2.17 31.72 11.47
C ARG A 93 2.18 32.06 12.97
N PHE A 94 3.15 31.55 13.73
CA PHE A 94 3.27 31.84 15.16
C PHE A 94 3.66 33.30 15.45
N LEU A 95 4.49 33.92 14.61
CA LEU A 95 4.92 35.30 14.79
C LEU A 95 3.86 36.33 14.34
N ASP A 96 3.04 35.97 13.35
CA ASP A 96 2.03 36.86 12.76
C ASP A 96 0.65 36.76 13.42
N ALA A 97 0.38 35.72 14.23
CA ALA A 97 -0.91 35.49 14.87
C ALA A 97 -0.77 35.17 16.37
N ASP A 98 -1.71 35.66 17.19
CA ASP A 98 -1.87 35.27 18.60
C ASP A 98 -2.42 33.83 18.71
N ILE A 99 -1.58 32.85 18.34
CA ILE A 99 -1.90 31.42 18.45
C ILE A 99 -1.12 30.77 19.59
N ALA A 100 -1.63 29.65 20.11
CA ALA A 100 -0.90 28.92 21.14
C ALA A 100 0.38 28.31 20.53
N PHE A 101 1.42 28.14 21.36
CA PHE A 101 2.71 27.63 20.92
C PHE A 101 2.61 26.31 20.14
N LEU A 102 1.71 25.41 20.52
CA LEU A 102 1.53 24.12 19.85
C LEU A 102 0.75 24.22 18.53
N ASP A 103 -0.01 25.28 18.29
CA ASP A 103 -0.90 25.36 17.12
C ASP A 103 -0.13 25.42 15.79
N ALA A 104 1.10 25.91 15.84
CA ALA A 104 2.02 25.94 14.71
C ALA A 104 2.74 24.60 14.46
N LEU A 105 2.59 23.61 15.35
CA LEU A 105 3.30 22.33 15.26
C LEU A 105 2.50 21.30 14.43
N SER A 106 3.21 20.58 13.57
CA SER A 106 2.73 19.34 12.95
C SER A 106 3.74 18.23 13.21
N VAL A 107 3.27 17.07 13.66
CA VAL A 107 4.13 15.92 13.98
C VAL A 107 3.65 14.70 13.22
N LYS A 108 4.57 14.07 12.52
CA LYS A 108 4.41 12.73 11.96
C LYS A 108 5.33 11.77 12.71
N THR A 109 4.83 10.59 13.04
CA THR A 109 5.60 9.56 13.73
C THR A 109 5.30 8.20 13.13
N SER A 110 6.33 7.37 12.96
CA SER A 110 6.24 5.98 12.57
C SER A 110 7.06 5.14 13.54
N LEU A 111 6.39 4.19 14.20
CA LEU A 111 6.97 3.23 15.13
C LEU A 111 6.69 1.84 14.59
N ASN A 112 7.72 1.04 14.35
CA ASN A 112 7.60 -0.32 13.87
C ASN A 112 8.39 -1.26 14.76
N PHE A 113 7.73 -2.24 15.36
CA PHE A 113 8.35 -3.31 16.13
C PHE A 113 8.28 -4.62 15.35
N MET A 114 9.35 -5.39 15.39
CA MET A 114 9.50 -6.69 14.75
C MET A 114 9.86 -7.71 15.82
N PHE A 115 9.08 -8.79 15.91
CA PHE A 115 9.27 -9.88 16.86
C PHE A 115 9.37 -11.21 16.10
N PHE A 116 10.03 -12.20 16.74
CA PHE A 116 10.13 -13.58 16.24
C PHE A 116 10.63 -13.65 14.79
N ASP A 117 11.85 -13.15 14.53
CA ASP A 117 12.45 -13.08 13.19
C ASP A 117 11.55 -12.37 12.16
N LYS A 118 10.93 -11.27 12.61
CA LYS A 118 9.99 -10.43 11.84
C LYS A 118 8.69 -11.13 11.45
N TYR A 119 8.38 -12.29 12.04
CA TYR A 119 7.12 -12.99 11.85
C TYR A 119 5.95 -12.13 12.33
N LEU A 120 6.08 -11.51 13.52
CA LEU A 120 5.08 -10.55 14.02
C LEU A 120 5.62 -9.14 13.87
N ARG A 121 4.82 -8.26 13.27
CA ARG A 121 5.11 -6.83 13.17
C ARG A 121 3.99 -6.01 13.76
N LEU A 122 4.34 -5.02 14.57
CA LEU A 122 3.45 -4.01 15.10
C LEU A 122 3.87 -2.66 14.54
N SER A 123 2.94 -1.91 13.96
CA SER A 123 3.18 -0.57 13.43
C SER A 123 2.23 0.42 14.07
N ASN A 124 2.74 1.58 14.44
CA ASN A 124 1.94 2.74 14.80
C ASN A 124 2.40 3.92 13.96
N ASN A 125 1.49 4.48 13.18
CA ASN A 125 1.73 5.68 12.39
C ASN A 125 0.76 6.76 12.85
N LEU A 126 1.29 7.96 13.08
CA LEU A 126 0.57 9.08 13.63
C LEU A 126 0.88 10.33 12.81
N ASP A 127 -0.14 11.09 12.46
CA ASP A 127 -0.08 12.41 11.85
C ASP A 127 -0.97 13.35 12.68
N MET A 128 -0.34 14.28 13.38
CA MET A 128 -0.97 15.16 14.35
C MET A 128 -0.70 16.63 14.02
N LEU A 129 -1.72 17.45 14.21
CA LEU A 129 -1.60 18.90 14.33
C LEU A 129 -1.64 19.25 15.81
N GLY A 130 -0.75 20.15 16.23
CA GLY A 130 -0.83 20.72 17.57
C GLY A 130 -2.03 21.67 17.73
N ASP A 131 -2.50 22.26 16.62
CA ASP A 131 -3.74 23.04 16.56
C ASP A 131 -4.93 22.19 17.00
N GLY A 132 -5.50 22.51 18.16
CA GLY A 132 -6.57 21.74 18.79
C GLY A 132 -6.18 20.32 19.21
N LEU A 133 -4.87 19.98 19.23
CA LEU A 133 -4.34 18.64 19.48
C LEU A 133 -5.10 17.57 18.68
N TYR A 134 -5.03 17.67 17.36
CA TYR A 134 -5.87 16.91 16.44
C TYR A 134 -5.07 15.87 15.65
N PHE A 135 -5.48 14.60 15.74
CA PHE A 135 -4.96 13.53 14.88
C PHE A 135 -5.65 13.58 13.51
N LYS A 136 -4.89 13.93 12.47
CA LYS A 136 -5.31 13.75 11.08
C LYS A 136 -5.46 12.28 10.73
N SER A 137 -4.52 11.47 11.21
CA SER A 137 -4.51 10.03 11.02
C SER A 137 -3.73 9.36 12.15
N LEU A 138 -4.32 8.34 12.74
CA LEU A 138 -3.70 7.46 13.71
C LEU A 138 -4.00 6.01 13.29
N VAL A 139 -2.96 5.32 12.83
CA VAL A 139 -3.05 3.97 12.25
C VAL A 139 -2.26 2.99 13.11
N HIS A 140 -2.95 1.97 13.59
CA HIS A 140 -2.35 0.84 14.29
C HIS A 140 -2.44 -0.39 13.41
N THR A 141 -1.31 -1.03 13.14
CA THR A 141 -1.26 -2.24 12.31
C THR A 141 -0.61 -3.38 13.07
N ILE A 142 -1.25 -4.53 13.09
CA ILE A 142 -0.69 -5.80 13.55
C ILE A 142 -0.61 -6.71 12.34
N SER A 143 0.55 -7.31 12.07
CA SER A 143 0.68 -8.20 10.91
C SER A 143 1.61 -9.38 11.16
N ILE A 144 1.20 -10.51 10.61
CA ILE A 144 1.96 -11.72 10.38
C ILE A 144 1.89 -12.06 8.88
N PRO A 145 2.67 -13.02 8.34
CA PRO A 145 2.76 -13.24 6.90
C PRO A 145 1.42 -13.47 6.18
N TRP A 146 0.45 -14.07 6.88
CA TRP A 146 -0.86 -14.44 6.33
C TRP A 146 -2.01 -13.56 6.84
N LEU A 147 -1.78 -12.61 7.75
CA LEU A 147 -2.84 -11.77 8.33
C LEU A 147 -2.31 -10.37 8.65
N LYS A 148 -3.05 -9.35 8.24
CA LYS A 148 -2.81 -7.94 8.58
C LYS A 148 -4.10 -7.31 9.06
N ILE A 149 -4.06 -6.70 10.23
CA ILE A 149 -5.18 -5.96 10.82
C ILE A 149 -4.73 -4.51 10.98
N SER A 150 -5.48 -3.57 10.42
CA SER A 150 -5.19 -2.14 10.52
C SER A 150 -6.41 -1.39 11.06
N LEU A 151 -6.25 -0.70 12.19
CA LEU A 151 -7.27 0.18 12.75
C LEU A 151 -6.87 1.63 12.49
N MET A 152 -7.77 2.41 11.89
CA MET A 152 -7.54 3.81 11.57
C MET A 152 -8.51 4.71 12.34
N SER A 153 -7.96 5.76 12.92
CA SER A 153 -8.69 6.73 13.73
C SER A 153 -8.22 8.15 13.48
N ARG A 154 -9.08 9.12 13.79
CA ARG A 154 -8.84 10.55 13.63
C ARG A 154 -9.64 11.34 14.66
N GLY A 155 -9.33 12.61 14.85
CA GLY A 155 -10.05 13.48 15.77
C GLY A 155 -9.15 14.12 16.82
N PRO A 156 -9.69 14.98 17.68
CA PRO A 156 -8.93 15.58 18.78
C PRO A 156 -8.54 14.50 19.80
N VAL A 157 -7.42 14.69 20.49
CA VAL A 157 -6.88 13.75 21.50
C VAL A 157 -7.93 13.31 22.53
N GLN A 158 -8.87 14.19 22.88
CA GLN A 158 -9.91 13.92 23.88
C GLN A 158 -11.10 13.13 23.33
N SER A 159 -11.32 13.10 22.02
CA SER A 159 -12.46 12.42 21.39
C SER A 159 -12.06 11.78 20.06
N ILE A 160 -11.06 10.90 20.11
CA ILE A 160 -10.60 10.13 18.96
C ILE A 160 -11.73 9.23 18.46
N GLN A 161 -11.99 9.27 17.17
CA GLN A 161 -13.00 8.46 16.50
C GLN A 161 -12.33 7.46 15.57
N MET A 162 -12.70 6.19 15.69
CA MET A 162 -12.36 5.17 14.71
C MET A 162 -13.16 5.44 13.43
N TYR A 163 -12.54 5.29 12.27
CA TYR A 163 -13.25 5.47 10.99
C TYR A 163 -13.10 4.27 10.07
N THR A 164 -12.02 3.49 10.19
CA THR A 164 -11.81 2.28 9.38
C THR A 164 -11.16 1.15 10.17
N LEU A 165 -11.61 -0.07 9.93
CA LEU A 165 -10.92 -1.31 10.30
C LEU A 165 -10.71 -2.14 9.03
N ASP A 166 -9.45 -2.41 8.70
CA ASP A 166 -9.07 -3.29 7.59
C ASP A 166 -8.52 -4.60 8.14
N ILE A 167 -8.98 -5.72 7.60
CA ILE A 167 -8.47 -7.06 7.88
C ILE A 167 -8.16 -7.75 6.55
N ASP A 168 -6.88 -7.97 6.29
CA ASP A 168 -6.40 -8.71 5.13
C ASP A 168 -5.87 -10.08 5.57
N CYS A 169 -6.46 -11.15 5.05
CA CYS A 169 -5.97 -12.51 5.20
C CYS A 169 -5.49 -13.02 3.84
N ARG A 170 -4.34 -13.70 3.84
CA ARG A 170 -3.73 -14.24 2.63
C ARG A 170 -3.19 -15.64 2.86
N ILE A 171 -3.49 -16.52 1.92
CA ILE A 171 -2.84 -17.81 1.75
C ILE A 171 -2.19 -17.72 0.38
N GLU A 172 -0.88 -17.50 0.36
CA GLU A 172 -0.10 -17.42 -0.87
C GLU A 172 0.66 -18.73 -1.07
N ASN A 173 0.81 -19.16 -2.34
CA ASN A 173 1.69 -20.24 -2.74
C ASN A 173 1.43 -21.59 -2.05
N PHE A 174 0.18 -21.94 -1.72
CA PHE A 174 -0.10 -23.31 -1.29
C PHE A 174 0.02 -24.23 -2.51
N ILE A 175 1.10 -25.02 -2.57
CA ILE A 175 1.34 -25.97 -3.65
C ILE A 175 1.41 -27.37 -3.07
N LYS A 176 0.50 -28.23 -3.50
CA LYS A 176 0.58 -29.67 -3.23
C LYS A 176 0.93 -30.41 -4.50
N ARG A 177 1.99 -31.21 -4.44
CA ARG A 177 2.43 -32.06 -5.54
C ARG A 177 2.19 -33.53 -5.25
N TRP A 178 1.87 -34.28 -6.30
CA TRP A 178 1.70 -35.72 -6.29
C TRP A 178 2.40 -36.35 -7.50
N TRP A 179 2.54 -37.68 -7.46
CA TRP A 179 3.08 -38.49 -8.54
C TRP A 179 4.42 -37.97 -9.08
N LYS A 180 5.46 -38.02 -8.23
CA LYS A 180 6.82 -37.57 -8.58
C LYS A 180 6.84 -36.14 -9.14
N ASP A 181 6.11 -35.24 -8.48
CA ASP A 181 5.97 -33.83 -8.85
C ASP A 181 5.32 -33.53 -10.21
N ARG A 182 4.71 -34.54 -10.85
CA ARG A 182 4.04 -34.39 -12.15
C ARG A 182 2.61 -33.87 -12.05
N ILE A 183 1.96 -33.94 -10.89
CA ILE A 183 0.63 -33.37 -10.67
C ILE A 183 0.75 -32.31 -9.58
N ALA A 184 0.28 -31.09 -9.83
CA ALA A 184 0.31 -29.99 -8.87
C ALA A 184 -1.06 -29.34 -8.72
N LEU A 185 -1.48 -29.12 -7.47
CA LEU A 185 -2.58 -28.24 -7.11
C LEU A 185 -1.99 -26.99 -6.44
N LYS A 186 -2.28 -25.82 -7.00
CA LYS A 186 -1.89 -24.51 -6.52
C LYS A 186 -3.14 -23.81 -6.02
N ILE A 187 -3.11 -23.28 -4.81
CA ILE A 187 -4.22 -22.51 -4.24
C ILE A 187 -3.64 -21.21 -3.70
N GLU A 188 -4.27 -20.11 -4.11
CA GLU A 188 -4.06 -18.80 -3.54
C GLU A 188 -5.42 -18.24 -3.11
N PHE A 189 -5.47 -17.70 -1.91
CA PHE A 189 -6.69 -17.13 -1.36
C PHE A 189 -6.37 -15.81 -0.68
N LEU A 190 -7.10 -14.77 -1.07
CA LEU A 190 -7.01 -13.43 -0.52
C LEU A 190 -8.39 -13.02 -0.04
N SER A 191 -8.47 -12.59 1.21
CA SER A 191 -9.68 -12.05 1.82
C SER A 191 -9.35 -10.68 2.39
N SER A 192 -10.00 -9.65 1.88
CA SER A 192 -9.86 -8.28 2.37
C SER A 192 -11.20 -7.78 2.87
N PHE A 193 -11.27 -7.51 4.17
CA PHE A 193 -12.43 -6.96 4.83
C PHE A 193 -12.15 -5.51 5.20
N HIS A 194 -12.95 -4.60 4.64
CA HIS A 194 -12.93 -3.18 4.95
C HIS A 194 -14.23 -2.85 5.70
N TYR A 195 -14.10 -2.40 6.94
CA TYR A 195 -15.22 -1.92 7.75
C TYR A 195 -15.10 -0.42 7.97
N SER A 196 -16.14 0.31 7.60
CA SER A 196 -16.23 1.75 7.82
C SER A 196 -17.15 2.01 9.01
N PHE A 197 -16.64 2.70 10.03
CA PHE A 197 -17.42 3.09 11.21
C PHE A 197 -18.31 4.32 10.94
N ILE A 198 -18.12 4.97 9.79
CA ILE A 198 -18.83 6.20 9.41
C ILE A 198 -19.96 5.91 8.42
N ASP A 199 -19.71 4.97 7.50
CA ASP A 199 -20.62 4.67 6.39
C ASP A 199 -20.72 3.16 6.21
N ASP A 200 -21.84 2.60 6.65
CA ASP A 200 -22.14 1.16 6.53
C ASP A 200 -22.11 0.68 5.07
N THR A 201 -22.42 1.55 4.10
CA THR A 201 -22.42 1.20 2.67
C THR A 201 -21.02 1.10 2.07
N ALA A 202 -20.02 1.69 2.73
CA ALA A 202 -18.63 1.54 2.36
C ALA A 202 -18.03 0.21 2.86
N THR A 203 -18.68 -0.47 3.81
CA THR A 203 -18.23 -1.77 4.32
C THR A 203 -18.27 -2.84 3.22
N ALA A 204 -17.16 -3.54 3.02
CA ALA A 204 -17.06 -4.58 2.01
C ALA A 204 -16.15 -5.74 2.42
N LEU A 205 -16.51 -6.96 2.02
CA LEU A 205 -15.61 -8.11 2.00
C LEU A 205 -15.32 -8.50 0.56
N ARG A 206 -14.05 -8.44 0.18
CA ARG A 206 -13.55 -8.90 -1.11
C ARG A 206 -12.83 -10.22 -0.93
N LEU A 207 -13.21 -11.22 -1.71
CA LEU A 207 -12.59 -12.54 -1.73
C LEU A 207 -12.07 -12.80 -3.13
N SER A 208 -10.78 -13.07 -3.24
CA SER A 208 -10.11 -13.46 -4.47
C SER A 208 -9.50 -14.84 -4.26
N SER A 209 -9.89 -15.78 -5.11
CA SER A 209 -9.40 -17.17 -5.08
C SER A 209 -8.77 -17.48 -6.43
N ASN A 210 -7.56 -18.02 -6.42
CA ASN A 210 -6.91 -18.58 -7.60
C ASN A 210 -6.61 -20.06 -7.33
N VAL A 211 -7.11 -20.93 -8.20
CA VAL A 211 -6.91 -22.38 -8.13
C VAL A 211 -6.28 -22.84 -9.44
N GLY A 212 -5.04 -23.31 -9.35
CA GLY A 212 -4.30 -23.90 -10.45
C GLY A 212 -4.21 -25.42 -10.32
N PHE A 213 -4.51 -26.15 -11.38
CA PHE A 213 -4.28 -27.58 -11.47
C PHE A 213 -3.40 -27.88 -12.68
N GLU A 214 -2.28 -28.57 -12.47
CA GLU A 214 -1.29 -28.85 -13.51
C GLU A 214 -0.92 -30.33 -13.53
N ILE A 215 -0.95 -30.91 -14.73
CA ILE A 215 -0.36 -32.21 -15.06
C ILE A 215 0.80 -31.95 -16.02
N ALA A 216 2.00 -32.36 -15.61
CA ALA A 216 3.23 -32.19 -16.37
C ALA A 216 3.07 -32.71 -17.80
N GLU A 217 3.47 -31.89 -18.77
CA GLU A 217 3.44 -32.19 -20.21
C GLU A 217 2.05 -32.50 -20.79
N PHE A 218 0.96 -32.25 -20.06
CA PHE A 218 -0.38 -32.59 -20.53
C PHE A 218 -1.38 -31.45 -20.39
N LEU A 219 -1.51 -30.86 -19.19
CA LEU A 219 -2.62 -29.94 -18.91
C LEU A 219 -2.23 -28.94 -17.84
N ALA A 220 -2.63 -27.69 -18.03
CA ALA A 220 -2.70 -26.70 -16.97
C ALA A 220 -4.08 -26.04 -17.01
N ILE A 221 -4.73 -25.94 -15.86
CA ILE A 221 -5.99 -25.25 -15.66
C ILE A 221 -5.75 -24.22 -14.57
N GLU A 222 -6.17 -22.99 -14.78
CA GLU A 222 -6.12 -21.92 -13.78
C GLU A 222 -7.48 -21.24 -13.73
N LEU A 223 -8.09 -21.24 -12.54
CA LEU A 223 -9.37 -20.60 -12.27
C LEU A 223 -9.16 -19.49 -11.25
N SER A 224 -9.38 -18.25 -11.68
CA SER A 224 -9.37 -17.07 -10.81
C SER A 224 -10.77 -16.52 -10.66
N VAL A 225 -11.23 -16.32 -9.43
CA VAL A 225 -12.54 -15.75 -9.13
C VAL A 225 -12.38 -14.63 -8.12
N THR A 226 -12.98 -13.47 -8.40
CA THR A 226 -13.10 -12.38 -7.42
C THR A 226 -14.56 -12.06 -7.16
N THR A 227 -14.94 -12.08 -5.89
CA THR A 227 -16.27 -11.73 -5.40
C THR A 227 -16.20 -10.63 -4.37
N VAL A 228 -17.22 -9.78 -4.33
CA VAL A 228 -17.34 -8.67 -3.39
C VAL A 228 -18.72 -8.69 -2.77
N ASN A 229 -18.75 -8.60 -1.45
CA ASN A 229 -19.96 -8.41 -0.68
C ASN A 229 -19.96 -7.01 -0.07
N LYS A 230 -20.91 -6.18 -0.51
CA LYS A 230 -21.15 -4.82 0.03
C LYS A 230 -22.39 -4.75 0.91
N GLY A 231 -23.08 -5.87 1.11
CA GLY A 231 -24.36 -5.97 1.82
C GLY A 231 -24.20 -6.33 3.30
N PHE A 232 -23.07 -6.00 3.93
CA PHE A 232 -22.76 -6.47 5.29
C PHE A 232 -23.81 -6.13 6.34
N TYR A 233 -24.43 -4.95 6.21
CA TYR A 233 -25.51 -4.49 7.08
C TYR A 233 -26.76 -5.38 7.07
N ARG A 234 -26.89 -6.31 6.12
CA ARG A 234 -28.04 -7.23 6.00
C ARG A 234 -27.89 -8.49 6.85
N TYR A 235 -26.69 -8.79 7.36
CA TYR A 235 -26.48 -9.98 8.17
C TYR A 235 -26.81 -9.71 9.63
N GLY A 236 -27.61 -10.59 10.23
CA GLY A 236 -27.89 -10.58 11.68
C GLY A 236 -26.82 -11.29 12.50
N SER A 237 -26.04 -12.19 11.87
CA SER A 237 -25.01 -12.98 12.51
C SER A 237 -23.87 -13.38 11.56
N PHE A 238 -22.74 -13.81 12.13
CA PHE A 238 -21.64 -14.40 11.36
C PHE A 238 -22.01 -15.73 10.67
N VAL A 239 -22.99 -16.45 11.21
CA VAL A 239 -23.47 -17.71 10.60
C VAL A 239 -24.16 -17.40 9.27
N ASP A 240 -24.99 -16.37 9.23
CA ASP A 240 -25.67 -15.94 7.99
C ASP A 240 -24.68 -15.51 6.91
N LEU A 241 -23.60 -14.83 7.31
CA LEU A 241 -22.50 -14.45 6.41
C LEU A 241 -21.79 -15.68 5.83
N PHE A 242 -21.50 -16.68 6.67
CA PHE A 242 -20.81 -17.89 6.23
C PHE A 242 -21.69 -18.76 5.31
N ASP A 243 -22.97 -18.91 5.65
CA ASP A 243 -23.95 -19.57 4.78
C ASP A 243 -24.05 -18.85 3.42
N ASP A 244 -24.04 -17.52 3.43
CA ASP A 244 -24.09 -16.74 2.19
C ASP A 244 -22.80 -16.85 1.38
N LEU A 245 -21.64 -16.92 2.04
CA LEU A 245 -20.37 -17.21 1.41
C LEU A 245 -20.38 -18.59 0.73
N LEU A 246 -20.88 -19.63 1.41
CA LEU A 246 -20.99 -20.97 0.81
C LEU A 246 -21.93 -20.96 -0.41
N ARG A 247 -23.06 -20.23 -0.34
CA ARG A 247 -23.95 -20.03 -1.49
C ARG A 247 -23.26 -19.32 -2.65
N SER A 248 -22.33 -18.41 -2.39
CA SER A 248 -21.56 -17.72 -3.46
C SER A 248 -20.67 -18.65 -4.28
N LEU A 249 -20.29 -19.81 -3.70
CA LEU A 249 -19.49 -20.85 -4.33
C LEU A 249 -20.34 -21.91 -5.03
N ASP A 250 -21.68 -21.82 -4.97
CA ASP A 250 -22.57 -22.73 -5.68
C ASP A 250 -22.74 -22.32 -7.15
N PHE A 251 -21.82 -22.77 -8.00
CA PHE A 251 -21.84 -22.50 -9.44
C PHE A 251 -22.83 -23.37 -10.23
N PHE A 252 -23.37 -24.44 -9.63
CA PHE A 252 -24.19 -25.44 -10.33
C PHE A 252 -25.67 -25.42 -9.90
N GLY A 253 -25.98 -24.81 -8.75
CA GLY A 253 -27.34 -24.62 -8.24
C GLY A 253 -27.82 -23.16 -8.32
N ASP A 254 -28.66 -22.77 -7.36
CA ASP A 254 -29.31 -21.45 -7.28
C ASP A 254 -28.66 -20.51 -6.27
N GLY A 255 -27.59 -20.94 -5.58
CA GLY A 255 -26.95 -20.16 -4.52
C GLY A 255 -26.47 -18.78 -4.97
N ARG A 256 -25.94 -18.66 -6.19
CA ARG A 256 -25.43 -17.38 -6.74
C ARG A 256 -26.50 -16.33 -7.01
N VAL A 257 -27.76 -16.72 -7.16
CA VAL A 257 -28.88 -15.77 -7.34
C VAL A 257 -29.34 -15.20 -5.99
N LYS A 258 -29.02 -15.90 -4.90
CA LYS A 258 -29.49 -15.62 -3.54
C LYS A 258 -28.42 -15.05 -2.63
N THR A 259 -27.25 -14.70 -3.17
CA THR A 259 -26.11 -14.20 -2.40
C THR A 259 -25.87 -12.71 -2.53
N GLN A 260 -25.33 -12.08 -1.47
CA GLN A 260 -24.83 -10.69 -1.55
C GLN A 260 -23.39 -10.62 -2.08
N PHE A 261 -22.70 -11.76 -2.24
CA PHE A 261 -21.39 -11.84 -2.87
C PHE A 261 -21.53 -11.75 -4.39
N ASN A 262 -21.45 -10.53 -4.90
CA ASN A 262 -21.46 -10.29 -6.33
C ASN A 262 -20.09 -10.62 -6.92
N MET A 263 -20.06 -11.38 -8.02
CA MET A 263 -18.82 -11.64 -8.73
C MET A 263 -18.41 -10.42 -9.55
N GLU A 264 -17.20 -9.95 -9.30
CA GLU A 264 -16.60 -8.83 -10.03
C GLU A 264 -15.84 -9.35 -11.25
N SER A 265 -15.16 -10.49 -11.11
CA SER A 265 -14.45 -11.12 -12.22
C SER A 265 -14.29 -12.64 -12.06
N ILE A 266 -14.15 -13.30 -13.20
CA ILE A 266 -13.76 -14.70 -13.34
C ILE A 266 -12.80 -14.84 -14.53
N SER A 267 -11.72 -15.60 -14.36
CA SER A 267 -10.85 -16.04 -15.46
C SER A 267 -10.69 -17.55 -15.36
N LEU A 268 -10.84 -18.24 -16.48
CA LEU A 268 -10.51 -19.65 -16.64
C LEU A 268 -9.54 -19.78 -17.81
N ASP A 269 -8.32 -20.19 -17.49
CA ASP A 269 -7.24 -20.43 -18.43
C ASP A 269 -6.97 -21.94 -18.48
N VAL A 270 -7.11 -22.54 -19.66
CA VAL A 270 -6.84 -23.95 -19.92
C VAL A 270 -5.78 -24.07 -21.00
N VAL A 271 -4.65 -24.68 -20.65
CA VAL A 271 -3.56 -24.97 -21.58
C VAL A 271 -3.41 -26.47 -21.72
N HIS A 272 -3.75 -27.01 -22.89
CA HIS A 272 -3.46 -28.39 -23.21
C HIS A 272 -2.10 -28.47 -23.90
N LYS A 273 -1.15 -29.14 -23.25
CA LYS A 273 0.23 -29.23 -23.70
C LYS A 273 0.37 -30.38 -24.68
N MET A 274 0.74 -30.10 -25.94
CA MET A 274 1.03 -31.13 -26.95
C MET A 274 2.53 -31.14 -27.27
N LYS A 275 2.99 -32.10 -28.07
CA LYS A 275 4.42 -32.24 -28.36
C LYS A 275 5.00 -31.03 -29.11
N GLU A 276 4.29 -30.53 -30.10
CA GLU A 276 4.79 -29.51 -31.05
C GLU A 276 4.11 -28.14 -30.88
N TRP A 277 2.98 -28.11 -30.20
CA TRP A 277 2.18 -26.91 -29.98
C TRP A 277 1.44 -27.00 -28.64
N ASP A 278 0.95 -25.88 -28.14
CA ASP A 278 0.07 -25.81 -26.97
C ASP A 278 -1.26 -25.20 -27.40
N LEU A 279 -2.38 -25.78 -26.92
CA LEU A 279 -3.71 -25.22 -27.10
C LEU A 279 -4.03 -24.33 -25.90
N HIS A 280 -4.32 -23.07 -26.14
CA HIS A 280 -4.76 -22.14 -25.11
C HIS A 280 -6.25 -21.85 -25.31
N CYS A 281 -7.04 -22.15 -24.30
CA CYS A 281 -8.44 -21.78 -24.19
C CYS A 281 -8.59 -20.87 -22.98
N LYS A 282 -9.04 -19.64 -23.20
CA LYS A 282 -9.22 -18.63 -22.17
C LYS A 282 -10.65 -18.12 -22.15
N TYR A 283 -11.23 -18.07 -20.96
CA TYR A 283 -12.50 -17.41 -20.70
C TYR A 283 -12.28 -16.33 -19.64
N GLU A 284 -12.67 -15.10 -19.93
CA GLU A 284 -12.67 -14.00 -18.97
C GLU A 284 -14.06 -13.40 -18.89
N GLY A 285 -14.52 -13.11 -17.68
CA GLY A 285 -15.75 -12.37 -17.43
C GLY A 285 -15.49 -11.33 -16.37
N SER A 286 -15.96 -10.11 -16.59
CA SER A 286 -15.86 -9.03 -15.60
C SER A 286 -17.07 -8.12 -15.64
N VAL A 287 -17.39 -7.52 -14.50
CA VAL A 287 -18.39 -6.46 -14.39
C VAL A 287 -17.73 -5.14 -14.76
N VAL A 288 -18.23 -4.49 -15.81
CA VAL A 288 -17.73 -3.18 -16.28
C VAL A 288 -18.85 -2.16 -16.28
N LEU A 289 -18.53 -0.90 -15.98
CA LEU A 289 -19.46 0.20 -16.13
C LEU A 289 -19.50 0.62 -17.60
N SER A 290 -20.63 0.42 -18.27
CA SER A 290 -20.88 0.82 -19.65
C SER A 290 -22.22 1.54 -19.73
N ASP A 291 -22.26 2.72 -20.32
CA ASP A 291 -23.50 3.52 -20.47
C ASP A 291 -24.20 3.82 -19.13
N MET A 292 -23.43 4.06 -18.06
CA MET A 292 -23.92 4.26 -16.68
C MET A 292 -24.62 3.02 -16.06
N GLU A 293 -24.55 1.87 -16.71
CA GLU A 293 -25.05 0.59 -16.19
C GLU A 293 -23.91 -0.41 -15.95
N TRP A 294 -24.02 -1.20 -14.89
CA TRP A 294 -23.09 -2.30 -14.65
C TRP A 294 -23.46 -3.47 -15.54
N ARG A 295 -22.57 -3.84 -16.46
CA ARG A 295 -22.78 -4.94 -17.42
C ARG A 295 -21.70 -5.99 -17.29
N TRP A 296 -22.10 -7.26 -17.44
CA TRP A 296 -21.18 -8.38 -17.54
C TRP A 296 -20.57 -8.45 -18.94
N LYS A 297 -19.24 -8.45 -19.04
CA LYS A 297 -18.50 -8.54 -20.30
C LYS A 297 -17.75 -9.87 -20.38
N PRO A 298 -18.31 -10.89 -21.06
CA PRO A 298 -17.61 -12.15 -21.31
C PRO A 298 -16.72 -12.04 -22.55
N VAL A 299 -15.52 -12.61 -22.48
CA VAL A 299 -14.58 -12.75 -23.59
C VAL A 299 -14.10 -14.20 -23.59
N PHE A 300 -14.18 -14.84 -24.76
CA PHE A 300 -13.66 -16.19 -24.97
C PHE A 300 -12.63 -16.15 -26.08
N SER A 301 -11.48 -16.79 -25.85
CA SER A 301 -10.34 -16.79 -26.76
C SER A 301 -9.78 -18.20 -26.88
N ILE A 302 -9.53 -18.62 -28.11
CA ILE A 302 -8.82 -19.86 -28.42
C ILE A 302 -7.64 -19.48 -29.31
N PHE A 303 -6.43 -19.90 -28.93
CA PHE A 303 -5.26 -19.74 -29.78
C PHE A 303 -4.31 -20.93 -29.65
N LEU A 304 -3.53 -21.15 -30.70
CA LEU A 304 -2.58 -22.24 -30.80
C LEU A 304 -1.17 -21.66 -30.85
N GLN A 305 -0.29 -22.11 -29.96
CA GLN A 305 1.08 -21.63 -29.86
C GLN A 305 2.05 -22.74 -30.28
N TRP A 306 2.81 -22.52 -31.34
CA TRP A 306 3.86 -23.44 -31.77
C TRP A 306 5.07 -23.38 -30.83
N LYS A 307 5.62 -24.55 -30.47
CA LYS A 307 6.88 -24.62 -29.72
C LYS A 307 8.03 -24.38 -30.68
N ALA A 308 8.98 -23.51 -30.31
CA ALA A 308 10.16 -23.28 -31.13
C ALA A 308 10.96 -24.58 -31.28
N ILE A 309 11.26 -24.96 -32.52
CA ILE A 309 12.11 -26.12 -32.82
C ILE A 309 13.55 -25.78 -32.41
N PRO A 310 14.17 -26.49 -31.46
CA PRO A 310 15.51 -26.17 -30.97
C PRO A 310 16.62 -26.26 -32.03
N GLU A 311 16.37 -26.96 -33.14
CA GLU A 311 17.38 -27.30 -34.16
C GLU A 311 17.70 -26.18 -35.15
N ILE A 312 17.00 -25.05 -35.11
CA ILE A 312 17.35 -23.90 -35.95
C ILE A 312 18.31 -22.98 -35.18
N GLN A 313 19.56 -23.42 -35.02
CA GLN A 313 20.68 -22.47 -35.00
C GLN A 313 20.83 -21.94 -36.42
N VAL A 314 20.21 -20.79 -36.72
CA VAL A 314 20.55 -20.07 -37.94
C VAL A 314 21.99 -19.56 -37.74
N ASP A 315 22.96 -20.29 -38.29
CA ASP A 315 24.30 -19.77 -38.52
C ASP A 315 24.17 -18.64 -39.55
N ARG A 316 23.89 -17.42 -39.07
CA ARG A 316 23.87 -16.23 -39.91
C ARG A 316 25.31 -15.89 -40.27
N ARG A 317 25.80 -16.52 -41.34
CA ARG A 317 26.86 -15.95 -42.19
C ARG A 317 26.25 -15.53 -43.51
N PHE A 318 25.93 -14.25 -43.62
CA PHE A 318 26.02 -13.50 -44.87
C PHE A 318 26.53 -12.10 -44.55
#